data_AF-A0A923YC77-F1
#
_entry.id   AF-A0A923YC77-F1
#
_cell.length_a   1.000
_cell.length_b   1.000
_cell.length_c   1.000
_cell.angle_alpha   90.00
_cell.angle_beta   90.00
_cell.angle_gamma   90.00
#
_symmetry.space_group_name_H-M   'P 1'
#
loop_
_entity.id
_entity.type
_entity.pdbx_description
1 polymer ?
#
loop_
_entity_poly.entity_id
_entity_poly.type
_entity_poly.pdbx_seq_one_letter_code
_entity_poly.pdbx_strand_id
1 'polypeptide(L)' 'MSKLFDWYHADFERGHQGLSSLQTLFVGYADVLGTTPASKAEIRAGRFKIVHLDYDWSLNDAR' A
#
# COMPACT_ATOMS: atom_id res chain seq x y z
N MET A 1 -0.37 7.25 4.83
CA MET A 1 0.74 6.74 4.01
C MET A 1 1.64 7.92 3.68
N SER A 2 2.94 7.83 3.95
CA SER A 2 3.91 8.90 3.69
C SER A 2 4.03 9.17 2.18
N LYS A 3 4.29 10.42 1.77
CA LYS A 3 4.61 10.77 0.37
C LYS A 3 5.92 10.13 -0.14
N LEU A 4 6.68 9.43 0.71
CA LEU A 4 7.75 8.53 0.25
C LEU A 4 7.22 7.50 -0.78
N PHE A 5 5.93 7.16 -0.73
CA PHE A 5 5.28 6.30 -1.71
C PHE A 5 5.00 6.96 -3.07
N ASP A 6 5.04 8.30 -3.18
CA ASP A 6 4.85 9.00 -4.46
C ASP A 6 6.00 8.70 -5.42
N TRP A 7 7.22 8.52 -4.89
CA TRP A 7 8.40 8.14 -5.70
C TRP A 7 8.33 6.69 -6.20
N TYR A 8 7.65 5.82 -5.45
CA TYR A 8 7.51 4.39 -5.80
C TYR A 8 6.44 4.12 -6.86
N HIS A 9 5.48 5.02 -7.09
CA HIS A 9 4.39 4.78 -8.03
C HIS A 9 4.90 4.50 -9.46
N ALA A 10 5.87 5.29 -9.93
CA ALA A 10 6.47 5.11 -11.26
C ALA A 10 7.31 3.83 -11.39
N ASP A 11 7.84 3.29 -10.29
CA ASP A 11 8.60 2.03 -10.28
C ASP A 11 7.67 0.81 -10.25
N PHE A 12 6.49 0.92 -9.64
CA PHE A 12 5.47 -0.14 -9.66
C PHE A 12 4.81 -0.31 -11.04
N GLU A 13 4.62 0.77 -11.80
CA GLU A 13 4.04 0.72 -13.16
C GLU A 13 4.94 -0.03 -14.17
N ARG A 14 6.24 -0.19 -13.88
CA ARG A 14 7.19 -0.96 -14.70
C ARG A 14 7.15 -2.46 -14.45
N GLY A 15 6.34 -2.95 -13.50
CA GLY A 15 6.10 -4.37 -13.27
C GLY A 15 7.35 -5.14 -12.82
N HIS A 16 7.88 -4.81 -11.64
CA HIS A 16 8.92 -5.64 -11.01
C HIS A 16 8.30 -6.88 -10.36
N GLN A 17 8.77 -8.07 -10.73
CA GLN A 17 8.36 -9.36 -10.14
C GLN A 17 6.85 -9.68 -10.17
N GLY A 18 6.12 -9.18 -11.18
CA GLY A 18 4.68 -9.43 -11.34
C GLY A 18 3.77 -8.56 -10.47
N LEU A 19 4.34 -7.60 -9.73
CA LEU A 19 3.60 -6.59 -8.97
C LEU A 19 3.22 -5.44 -9.90
N SER A 20 2.08 -5.56 -10.56
CA SER A 20 1.56 -4.56 -11.51
C SER A 20 0.77 -3.42 -10.85
N SER A 21 0.52 -3.50 -9.53
CA SER A 21 -0.17 -2.46 -8.78
C SER A 21 0.08 -2.59 -7.27
N LEU A 22 -0.15 -1.49 -6.53
CA LEU A 22 -0.19 -1.50 -5.06
C LEU A 22 -1.25 -2.47 -4.52
N GLN A 23 -2.34 -2.67 -5.27
CA GLN A 23 -3.38 -3.62 -4.88
C GLN A 23 -2.87 -5.06 -4.92
N THR A 24 -2.17 -5.44 -5.99
CA THR A 24 -1.54 -6.77 -6.12
C THR A 24 -0.52 -7.00 -4.99
N LEU A 25 0.25 -5.97 -4.66
CA LEU A 25 1.19 -6.03 -3.54
C LEU A 25 0.46 -6.31 -2.22
N PHE A 26 -0.56 -5.51 -1.86
CA PHE A 26 -1.24 -5.66 -0.58
C PHE A 26 -2.03 -6.97 -0.44
N VAL A 27 -2.57 -7.51 -1.53
CA VAL A 27 -3.17 -8.85 -1.55
C VAL A 27 -2.18 -9.91 -1.02
N GLY A 28 -0.90 -9.83 -1.40
CA GLY A 28 0.15 -10.74 -0.94
C GLY A 28 0.48 -10.64 0.55
N TYR A 29 0.12 -9.52 1.19
CA TYR A 29 0.36 -9.26 2.61
C TYR A 29 -0.91 -9.31 3.47
N ALA A 30 -1.98 -9.95 2.97
CA ALA A 30 -3.26 -10.03 3.68
C ALA A 30 -3.13 -10.54 5.12
N ASP A 31 -2.22 -11.49 5.40
CA ASP A 31 -2.07 -12.07 6.74
C ASP A 31 -1.56 -11.12 7.81
N VAL A 32 -0.76 -10.11 7.41
CA VAL A 32 -0.23 -9.09 8.32
C VAL A 32 -1.05 -7.81 8.31
N LEU A 33 -1.81 -7.55 7.23
CA LEU A 33 -2.68 -6.38 7.10
C LEU A 33 -4.06 -6.57 7.74
N GLY A 34 -4.61 -7.79 7.71
CA GLY A 34 -5.93 -8.09 8.27
C GLY A 34 -5.85 -8.57 9.72
N THR A 35 -6.64 -7.97 10.61
CA THR A 35 -6.71 -8.35 12.03
C THR A 35 -7.73 -9.44 12.33
N THR A 36 -8.66 -9.70 11.40
CA THR A 36 -9.68 -10.76 11.51
C THR A 36 -9.67 -11.68 10.28
N PRO A 37 -10.16 -12.93 10.38
CA PRO A 37 -10.29 -13.81 9.22
C PRO A 37 -11.11 -13.18 8.08
N ALA A 38 -12.17 -12.44 8.43
CA ALA A 38 -13.00 -11.72 7.47
C ALA A 38 -12.22 -10.62 6.74
N SER A 39 -11.50 -9.75 7.47
CA SER A 39 -10.70 -8.69 6.82
C SER A 39 -9.59 -9.27 5.94
N LYS A 40 -8.98 -10.38 6.34
CA LYS A 40 -7.97 -11.07 5.52
C LYS A 40 -8.58 -11.59 4.22
N ALA A 41 -9.82 -12.10 4.26
CA ALA A 41 -10.53 -12.56 3.06
C ALA A 41 -10.88 -11.39 2.11
N GLU A 42 -11.33 -10.26 2.65
CA GLU A 42 -11.58 -9.04 1.86
C GLU A 42 -10.29 -8.54 1.17
N ILE A 43 -9.17 -8.53 1.89
CA ILE A 43 -7.88 -8.11 1.34
C ILE A 43 -7.42 -9.07 0.24
N ARG A 44 -7.51 -10.39 0.46
CA ARG A 44 -7.17 -11.40 -0.57
C ARG A 44 -8.03 -11.27 -1.82
N ALA A 45 -9.28 -10.86 -1.67
CA ALA A 45 -10.19 -10.63 -2.77
C ALA A 45 -10.01 -9.28 -3.46
N GLY A 46 -9.07 -8.44 -3.01
CA GLY A 46 -8.87 -7.11 -3.57
C GLY A 46 -9.99 -6.12 -3.26
N ARG A 47 -10.83 -6.41 -2.25
CA ARG A 47 -12.00 -5.59 -1.89
C ARG A 47 -11.63 -4.56 -0.83
N PHE A 48 -10.78 -3.61 -1.21
CA PHE A 48 -10.39 -2.51 -0.35
C PHE A 48 -10.07 -1.27 -1.18
N LYS A 49 -10.09 -0.11 -0.53
CA LYS A 49 -9.71 1.17 -1.12
C LYS A 49 -8.39 1.63 -0.53
N ILE A 50 -7.46 2.03 -1.38
CA ILE A 50 -6.25 2.72 -0.95
C ILE A 50 -6.60 4.21 -0.81
N VAL A 51 -6.36 4.75 0.38
CA VAL A 51 -6.49 6.18 0.66
C VAL A 51 -5.12 6.74 1.02
N HIS A 52 -4.77 7.85 0.38
CA HIS A 52 -3.56 8.59 0.69
C HIS A 52 -3.92 9.64 1.73
N LEU A 53 -3.11 9.70 2.79
CA LEU A 53 -3.24 10.76 3.78
C LEU A 53 -2.35 11.90 3.33
N ASP A 54 -2.82 13.12 3.48
CA ASP A 54 -1.97 14.30 3.35
C ASP A 54 -0.97 14.27 4.50
N TYR A 55 0.22 13.76 4.21
CA TYR A 55 1.28 13.63 5.18
C TYR A 55 1.86 15.03 5.47
N ASP A 56 1.80 15.45 6.73
CA ASP A 56 2.43 16.67 7.19
C ASP A 56 3.96 16.50 7.18
N TRP A 57 4.60 17.15 6.22
CA TRP A 57 6.03 17.06 6.01
C TRP A 57 6.87 17.75 7.07
N SER A 58 6.29 18.65 7.88
CA SER A 58 7.04 19.30 8.95
C SER A 58 7.51 18.31 10.02
N LEU A 59 6.91 17.11 10.08
CA LEU A 59 7.32 16.03 10.97
C LEU A 59 8.67 15.39 10.59
N ASN A 60 9.11 15.58 9.34
CA ASN A 60 10.43 15.15 8.88
C ASN A 60 11.45 16.29 8.92
N ASP A 61 11.06 17.49 9.39
CA ASP A 61 11.98 18.60 9.61
C ASP A 61 12.76 18.38 10.91
N ALA A 62 13.64 17.37 10.88
CA ALA A 62 14.64 17.15 11.90
C ALA A 62 15.75 18.20 11.69
N ARG A 63 15.63 19.33 12.41
CA ARG A 63 16.77 20.24 12.64
C ARG A 63 17.67 19.70 13.74
#